data_AF-A0A423TAW4-F1
#
_entry.id   AF-A0A423TAW4-F1
#
_cell.length_a   1.000
_cell.length_b   1.000
_cell.length_c   1.000
_cell.angle_alpha   90.00
_cell.angle_beta   90.00
_cell.angle_gamma   90.00
#
_symmetry.space_group_name_H-M   'P 1'
#
loop_
_entity.id
_entity.type
_entity.pdbx_description
1 polymer ?
#
loop_
_entity_poly.entity_id
_entity_poly.type
_entity_poly.pdbx_seq_one_letter_code
_entity_poly.pdbx_strand_id
1 'polypeptide(L)'
;MNFPGKKIFQRGHRKSPSDFDLKYGRDTTPPSSPLKESRINDAATSQPQFPLDPECWEVDPVVHKEFIMWKQNPVLDQSDPFMQRIYAEDIDLCMAFPNSTLAHRVQRAIEDNDVFIEEVNPRQKSSCPKKCVLLDVPRFCKYRFRLGESDDTWYYISQLARNRIIAICDFLNYLRYIKLVHDMYWEIVKLRRQMALARLGF
;
A
#
# COMPACT_ATOMS: atom_id res chain seq x y z
N MET A 1 71.91 20.63 -22.91
CA MET A 1 72.08 19.20 -23.17
C MET A 1 70.89 18.70 -23.98
N ASN A 2 71.17 18.18 -25.19
CA ASN A 2 70.51 17.14 -26.00
C ASN A 2 68.98 17.09 -26.28
N PHE A 3 68.65 17.38 -27.55
CA PHE A 3 67.94 16.56 -28.59
C PHE A 3 66.46 16.07 -28.42
N PRO A 4 65.75 15.77 -29.54
CA PRO A 4 64.30 15.88 -29.75
C PRO A 4 63.61 14.52 -30.00
N GLY A 5 62.28 14.48 -30.24
CA GLY A 5 61.65 13.31 -30.86
C GLY A 5 60.13 13.14 -30.71
N LYS A 6 59.46 12.96 -31.86
CA LYS A 6 58.02 12.74 -32.10
C LYS A 6 57.49 11.37 -31.64
N LYS A 7 56.17 11.25 -31.36
CA LYS A 7 55.28 10.08 -31.64
C LYS A 7 53.84 10.60 -31.87
N ILE A 8 53.25 10.58 -33.08
CA ILE A 8 52.54 9.50 -33.80
C ILE A 8 51.40 8.85 -32.98
N PHE A 9 50.13 9.11 -33.34
CA PHE A 9 49.14 8.14 -33.87
C PHE A 9 47.72 8.75 -33.93
N GLN A 10 47.10 8.72 -35.11
CA GLN A 10 45.66 8.83 -35.32
C GLN A 10 45.00 7.46 -35.10
N ARG A 11 43.80 7.42 -34.50
CA ARG A 11 42.61 6.69 -34.97
C ARG A 11 41.46 6.85 -33.97
N GLY A 12 40.26 6.94 -34.52
CA GLY A 12 39.09 7.53 -33.87
C GLY A 12 38.33 6.64 -32.88
N HIS A 13 37.41 7.28 -32.18
CA HIS A 13 36.17 6.70 -31.73
C HIS A 13 35.09 7.78 -31.84
N ARG A 14 34.10 7.54 -32.72
CA ARG A 14 32.84 8.29 -32.75
C ARG A 14 32.11 8.00 -31.43
N LYS A 15 31.77 9.03 -30.67
CA LYS A 15 30.80 8.93 -29.57
C LYS A 15 29.46 9.50 -30.06
N SER A 16 28.42 8.69 -29.92
CA SER A 16 27.04 8.95 -30.35
C SER A 16 26.42 10.14 -29.61
N PRO A 17 25.50 10.89 -30.24
CA PRO A 17 24.77 11.95 -29.57
C PRO A 17 23.53 11.38 -28.88
N SER A 18 23.45 11.51 -27.56
CA SER A 18 22.21 11.29 -26.81
C SER A 18 22.13 12.27 -25.65
N ASP A 19 21.85 13.52 -25.97
CA ASP A 19 21.20 14.46 -25.06
C ASP A 19 19.93 14.91 -25.75
N PHE A 20 18.84 14.19 -25.50
CA PHE A 20 17.50 14.68 -25.82
C PHE A 20 16.99 15.43 -24.58
N ASP A 21 17.13 16.74 -24.70
CA ASP A 21 16.91 17.79 -23.72
C ASP A 21 15.42 17.85 -23.29
N LEU A 22 15.06 17.19 -22.19
CA LEU A 22 13.75 17.35 -21.54
C LEU A 22 13.76 18.64 -20.72
N LYS A 23 13.42 19.75 -21.38
CA LYS A 23 13.22 21.07 -20.76
C LYS A 23 12.11 21.03 -19.71
N TYR A 24 12.48 21.08 -18.44
CA TYR A 24 11.57 21.50 -17.38
C TYR A 24 11.39 23.02 -17.45
N GLY A 25 10.19 23.47 -17.81
CA GLY A 25 9.78 24.87 -17.76
C GLY A 25 9.88 25.39 -16.33
N ARG A 26 10.84 26.25 -16.09
CA ARG A 26 11.05 26.98 -14.83
C ARG A 26 10.75 28.44 -15.13
N ASP A 27 9.49 28.84 -15.07
CA ASP A 27 9.14 30.25 -15.10
C ASP A 27 9.31 30.85 -13.71
N THR A 28 10.30 31.72 -13.63
CA THR A 28 10.70 32.50 -12.47
C THR A 28 9.88 33.79 -12.37
N THR A 29 9.14 33.96 -11.27
CA THR A 29 8.91 35.28 -10.64
C THR A 29 8.49 35.08 -9.18
N PRO A 30 9.12 35.77 -8.20
CA PRO A 30 8.69 35.69 -6.80
C PRO A 30 7.69 36.80 -6.48
N PRO A 31 6.77 36.57 -5.52
CA PRO A 31 6.32 37.69 -4.71
C PRO A 31 6.35 37.44 -3.19
N SER A 32 6.67 38.52 -2.50
CA SER A 32 6.72 38.79 -1.05
C SER A 32 5.58 38.24 -0.18
N SER A 33 5.91 37.80 1.04
CA SER A 33 4.98 37.60 2.19
C SER A 33 4.61 38.96 2.87
N PRO A 34 3.71 39.09 3.89
CA PRO A 34 2.90 38.09 4.63
C PRO A 34 1.42 38.50 4.98
N LEU A 35 0.64 37.53 5.51
CA LEU A 35 -0.62 37.61 6.31
C LEU A 35 -1.91 38.22 5.72
N LYS A 36 -2.95 37.38 5.55
CA LYS A 36 -4.27 37.62 6.15
C LYS A 36 -5.09 36.34 6.32
N GLU A 37 -5.45 36.09 7.57
CA GLU A 37 -6.29 35.02 8.08
C GLU A 37 -7.79 35.30 7.79
N SER A 38 -8.60 34.25 7.88
CA SER A 38 -10.08 34.17 7.90
C SER A 38 -10.84 33.95 6.58
N ARG A 39 -11.28 32.69 6.41
CA ARG A 39 -12.62 32.18 5.99
C ARG A 39 -12.49 30.64 5.86
N ILE A 40 -12.53 29.91 6.97
CA ILE A 40 -13.71 29.15 7.47
C ILE A 40 -14.40 28.32 6.38
N ASN A 41 -14.14 27.00 6.47
CA ASN A 41 -14.97 25.82 6.16
C ASN A 41 -15.72 25.76 4.82
N ASP A 42 -15.27 24.87 3.93
CA ASP A 42 -16.06 23.77 3.35
C ASP A 42 -15.25 23.00 2.28
N ALA A 43 -14.17 22.32 2.70
CA ALA A 43 -13.39 21.44 1.80
C ALA A 43 -12.92 20.15 2.48
N ALA A 44 -13.62 19.71 3.52
CA ALA A 44 -13.46 18.37 4.07
C ALA A 44 -14.53 17.47 3.45
N THR A 45 -14.20 16.80 2.34
CA THR A 45 -14.65 15.45 1.88
C THR A 45 -14.52 15.33 0.35
N SER A 46 -13.34 15.65 -0.18
CA SER A 46 -12.96 15.16 -1.49
C SER A 46 -11.48 14.82 -1.39
N GLN A 47 -11.23 13.56 -1.00
CA GLN A 47 -9.95 12.97 -1.38
C GLN A 47 -9.83 13.18 -2.89
N PRO A 48 -8.71 13.70 -3.40
CA PRO A 48 -8.45 13.63 -4.83
C PRO A 48 -8.31 12.15 -5.17
N GLN A 49 -9.44 11.53 -5.53
CA GLN A 49 -9.45 10.31 -6.30
C GLN A 49 -8.69 10.69 -7.57
N PHE A 50 -7.47 10.20 -7.75
CA PHE A 50 -6.95 10.06 -9.09
C PHE A 50 -8.01 9.27 -9.85
N PRO A 51 -8.75 9.86 -10.79
CA PRO A 51 -9.67 9.10 -11.60
C PRO A 51 -8.77 8.35 -12.55
N LEU A 52 -8.33 7.16 -12.15
CA LEU A 52 -7.93 6.16 -13.11
C LEU A 52 -9.23 5.84 -13.84
N ASP A 53 -9.43 6.48 -14.98
CA ASP A 53 -10.62 6.30 -15.82
C ASP A 53 -10.85 4.79 -16.02
N PRO A 54 -11.99 4.24 -15.56
CA PRO A 54 -12.30 2.82 -15.74
C PRO A 54 -12.28 2.39 -17.20
N GLU A 55 -12.52 3.30 -18.14
CA GLU A 55 -12.46 3.03 -19.58
C GLU A 55 -11.03 2.74 -20.06
N CYS A 56 -10.01 3.11 -19.29
CA CYS A 56 -8.59 2.87 -19.58
C CYS A 56 -8.01 1.67 -18.83
N TRP A 57 -8.81 0.90 -18.09
CA TRP A 57 -8.30 -0.26 -17.35
C TRP A 57 -8.14 -1.47 -18.26
N GLU A 58 -6.94 -2.03 -18.28
CA GLU A 58 -6.63 -3.25 -19.02
C GLU A 58 -6.43 -4.43 -18.05
N VAL A 59 -6.84 -5.61 -18.50
CA VAL A 59 -6.62 -6.86 -17.75
C VAL A 59 -5.20 -7.33 -17.99
N ASP A 60 -4.43 -7.56 -16.92
CA ASP A 60 -3.14 -8.25 -17.03
C ASP A 60 -3.38 -9.72 -17.42
N PRO A 61 -2.96 -10.16 -18.63
CA PRO A 61 -3.21 -11.52 -19.10
C PRO A 61 -2.47 -12.59 -18.28
N VAL A 62 -1.36 -12.25 -17.62
CA VAL A 62 -0.57 -13.19 -16.79
C VAL A 62 -1.33 -13.50 -15.51
N VAL A 63 -1.70 -12.45 -14.77
CA VAL A 63 -2.45 -12.61 -13.51
C VAL A 63 -3.84 -13.17 -13.78
N HIS A 64 -4.49 -12.74 -14.86
CA HIS A 64 -5.81 -13.25 -15.23
C HIS A 64 -5.78 -14.75 -15.57
N LYS A 65 -4.74 -15.25 -16.24
CA LYS A 65 -4.59 -16.69 -16.53
C LYS A 65 -4.54 -17.52 -15.24
N GLU A 66 -3.78 -17.07 -14.24
CA GLU A 66 -3.72 -17.75 -12.94
C GLU A 66 -5.05 -17.67 -12.20
N PHE A 67 -5.70 -16.51 -12.20
CA PHE A 67 -7.03 -16.35 -11.64
C PHE A 67 -8.05 -17.33 -12.25
N ILE A 68 -8.04 -17.51 -13.58
CA ILE A 68 -8.94 -18.46 -14.24
C ILE A 68 -8.67 -19.91 -13.81
N MET A 69 -7.40 -20.28 -13.58
CA MET A 69 -7.05 -21.60 -13.04
C MET A 69 -7.54 -21.77 -11.60
N TRP A 70 -7.24 -20.80 -10.73
CA TRP A 70 -7.69 -20.79 -9.34
C TRP A 70 -9.22 -20.83 -9.21
N LYS A 71 -9.94 -20.09 -10.06
CA LYS A 71 -11.41 -20.03 -10.07
C LYS A 71 -12.08 -21.40 -10.29
N GLN A 72 -11.40 -22.35 -10.91
CA GLN A 72 -11.94 -23.71 -11.11
C GLN A 72 -12.10 -24.46 -9.80
N ASN A 73 -11.23 -24.21 -8.82
CA ASN A 73 -11.29 -24.78 -7.48
C ASN A 73 -10.76 -23.74 -6.47
N PRO A 74 -11.59 -22.75 -6.07
CA PRO A 74 -11.14 -21.65 -5.23
C PRO A 74 -10.65 -22.15 -3.87
N VAL A 75 -9.40 -21.84 -3.55
CA VAL A 75 -8.77 -22.15 -2.26
C VAL A 75 -8.09 -20.91 -1.69
N LEU A 76 -7.93 -20.86 -0.37
CA LEU A 76 -7.17 -19.80 0.32
C LEU A 76 -5.76 -20.25 0.71
N ASP A 77 -5.42 -21.50 0.40
CA ASP A 77 -4.14 -22.10 0.73
C ASP A 77 -3.01 -21.46 -0.09
N GLN A 78 -1.88 -21.19 0.57
CA GLN A 78 -0.73 -20.50 -0.03
C GLN A 78 0.06 -21.38 -1.02
N SER A 79 -0.23 -22.68 -1.13
CA SER A 79 0.36 -23.56 -2.14
C SER A 79 -0.22 -23.35 -3.54
N ASP A 80 -1.40 -22.73 -3.64
CA ASP A 80 -1.96 -22.34 -4.93
C ASP A 80 -1.18 -21.15 -5.53
N PRO A 81 -0.77 -21.20 -6.81
CA PRO A 81 0.04 -20.15 -7.42
C PRO A 81 -0.59 -18.76 -7.37
N PHE A 82 -1.92 -18.66 -7.57
CA PHE A 82 -2.61 -17.39 -7.52
C PHE A 82 -2.57 -16.82 -6.10
N MET A 83 -2.87 -17.64 -5.09
CA MET A 83 -2.78 -17.20 -3.69
C MET A 83 -1.35 -16.84 -3.30
N GLN A 84 -0.35 -17.63 -3.68
CA GLN A 84 1.05 -17.35 -3.40
C GLN A 84 1.47 -15.96 -3.89
N ARG A 85 1.02 -15.57 -5.09
CA ARG A 85 1.24 -14.22 -5.62
C ARG A 85 0.63 -13.15 -4.72
N ILE A 86 -0.63 -13.31 -4.32
CA ILE A 86 -1.31 -12.32 -3.46
C ILE A 86 -0.58 -12.16 -2.14
N TYR A 87 -0.13 -13.25 -1.53
CA TYR A 87 0.63 -13.17 -0.28
C TYR A 87 1.92 -12.39 -0.46
N ALA A 88 2.74 -12.76 -1.45
CA ALA A 88 4.03 -12.14 -1.69
C ALA A 88 3.95 -10.65 -2.11
N GLU A 89 2.97 -10.30 -2.95
CA GLU A 89 2.86 -8.96 -3.53
C GLU A 89 2.02 -8.01 -2.67
N ASP A 90 1.10 -8.51 -1.84
CA ASP A 90 0.13 -7.68 -1.11
C ASP A 90 0.09 -7.97 0.39
N ILE A 91 -0.27 -9.17 0.82
CA ILE A 91 -0.56 -9.47 2.24
C ILE A 91 0.70 -9.36 3.09
N ASP A 92 1.80 -10.00 2.69
CA ASP A 92 3.05 -10.00 3.45
C ASP A 92 3.63 -8.58 3.53
N LEU A 93 3.51 -7.80 2.45
CA LEU A 93 3.92 -6.41 2.44
C LEU A 93 3.01 -5.54 3.33
N CYS A 94 1.72 -5.84 3.41
CA CYS A 94 0.80 -5.20 4.36
C CYS A 94 1.00 -5.66 5.81
N MET A 95 1.58 -6.84 6.06
CA MET A 95 1.89 -7.33 7.40
C MET A 95 3.33 -7.07 7.86
N ALA A 96 4.18 -6.52 6.99
CA ALA A 96 5.52 -6.06 7.33
C ALA A 96 5.50 -4.90 8.34
N PHE A 97 5.39 -5.24 9.62
CA PHE A 97 5.44 -4.33 10.77
C PHE A 97 6.73 -4.56 11.57
N PRO A 98 7.29 -3.51 12.20
CA PRO A 98 8.43 -3.64 13.12
C PRO A 98 8.22 -4.66 14.23
N ASN A 99 7.03 -4.73 14.83
CA ASN A 99 6.68 -5.77 15.80
C ASN A 99 6.25 -7.05 15.08
N SER A 100 7.23 -7.80 14.56
CA SER A 100 7.02 -9.00 13.74
C SER A 100 6.28 -10.12 14.48
N THR A 101 6.57 -10.33 15.77
CA THR A 101 5.90 -11.37 16.57
C THR A 101 4.40 -11.11 16.69
N LEU A 102 4.00 -9.87 17.01
CA LEU A 102 2.57 -9.53 17.07
C LEU A 102 1.95 -9.53 15.67
N ALA A 103 2.66 -9.05 14.65
CA ALA A 103 2.18 -9.08 13.27
C ALA A 103 1.87 -10.51 12.81
N HIS A 104 2.73 -11.48 13.12
CA HIS A 104 2.51 -12.87 12.75
C HIS A 104 1.29 -13.48 13.45
N ARG A 105 1.04 -13.10 14.71
CA ARG A 105 -0.20 -13.48 15.44
C ARG A 105 -1.44 -12.85 14.82
N VAL A 106 -1.36 -11.58 14.43
CA VAL A 106 -2.44 -10.86 13.74
C VAL A 106 -2.75 -11.54 12.41
N GLN A 107 -1.74 -11.82 11.58
CA GLN A 107 -1.94 -12.47 10.28
C GLN A 107 -2.67 -13.80 10.42
N ARG A 108 -2.20 -14.67 11.34
CA ARG A 108 -2.85 -15.94 11.61
C ARG A 108 -4.31 -15.77 12.05
N ALA A 109 -4.58 -14.83 12.95
CA ALA A 109 -5.95 -14.55 13.36
C ALA A 109 -6.80 -14.00 12.19
N ILE A 110 -6.23 -13.24 11.25
CA ILE A 110 -6.96 -12.81 10.05
C ILE A 110 -7.30 -14.03 9.17
N GLU A 111 -6.36 -14.95 8.98
CA GLU A 111 -6.54 -16.21 8.24
C GLU A 111 -7.61 -17.10 8.88
N ASP A 112 -7.66 -17.14 10.21
CA ASP A 112 -8.67 -17.83 11.02
C ASP A 112 -10.01 -17.06 11.16
N ASN A 113 -10.08 -15.83 10.61
CA ASN A 113 -11.23 -14.91 10.70
C ASN A 113 -11.62 -14.53 12.14
N ASP A 114 -10.63 -14.28 12.99
CA ASP A 114 -10.74 -14.13 14.44
C ASP A 114 -10.04 -12.85 14.96
N VAL A 115 -10.17 -11.76 14.18
CA VAL A 115 -9.67 -10.43 14.54
C VAL A 115 -10.83 -9.46 14.72
N PHE A 116 -10.87 -8.80 15.88
CA PHE A 116 -11.87 -7.79 16.19
C PHE A 116 -11.18 -6.43 16.28
N ILE A 117 -11.67 -5.44 15.52
CA ILE A 117 -11.14 -4.08 15.52
C ILE A 117 -12.28 -3.10 15.81
N GLU A 118 -12.04 -2.16 16.72
CA GLU A 118 -12.99 -1.10 17.03
C GLU A 118 -12.31 0.26 17.20
N GLU A 119 -13.11 1.32 17.10
CA GLU A 119 -12.69 2.67 17.41
C GLU A 119 -12.81 2.92 18.92
N VAL A 120 -11.77 3.53 19.50
CA VAL A 120 -11.74 3.92 20.91
C VAL A 120 -12.65 5.13 21.09
N ASN A 121 -13.47 5.12 22.15
CA ASN A 121 -14.46 6.17 22.40
C ASN A 121 -13.82 7.58 22.36
N PRO A 122 -14.24 8.48 21.44
CA PRO A 122 -13.63 9.79 21.26
C PRO A 122 -13.87 10.75 22.43
N ARG A 123 -14.78 10.43 23.36
CA ARG A 123 -14.96 11.20 24.60
C ARG A 123 -13.79 11.03 25.58
N GLN A 124 -12.95 10.01 25.39
CA GLN A 124 -11.78 9.72 26.21
C GLN A 124 -10.46 10.04 25.47
N LYS A 125 -10.43 11.09 24.63
CA LYS A 125 -9.24 11.48 23.83
C LYS A 125 -7.94 11.60 24.63
N SER A 126 -8.00 11.98 25.91
CA SER A 126 -6.83 12.11 26.79
C SER A 126 -6.20 10.77 27.21
N SER A 127 -6.92 9.65 27.12
CA SER A 127 -6.41 8.30 27.46
C SER A 127 -5.90 7.52 26.25
N CYS A 128 -6.05 8.06 25.04
CA CYS A 128 -5.65 7.39 23.81
C CYS A 128 -4.12 7.22 23.76
N PRO A 129 -3.60 5.98 23.60
CA PRO A 129 -2.18 5.73 23.53
C PRO A 129 -1.53 6.50 22.39
N LYS A 130 -0.39 7.12 22.71
CA LYS A 130 0.40 7.92 21.77
C LYS A 130 1.44 7.10 21.01
N LYS A 131 1.37 5.77 21.06
CA LYS A 131 2.31 4.85 20.39
C LYS A 131 1.53 3.69 19.77
N CYS A 132 1.77 3.42 18.49
CA CYS A 132 1.17 2.29 17.80
C CYS A 132 1.97 1.02 18.08
N VAL A 133 1.33 -0.03 18.59
CA VAL A 133 2.03 -1.25 19.02
C VAL A 133 2.63 -2.08 17.87
N LEU A 134 2.04 -1.99 16.67
CA LEU A 134 2.55 -2.69 15.49
C LEU A 134 3.69 -1.93 14.81
N LEU A 135 3.54 -0.61 14.65
CA LEU A 135 4.54 0.24 13.98
C LEU A 135 5.68 0.68 14.89
N ASP A 136 5.54 0.52 16.21
CA ASP A 136 6.50 0.95 17.23
C ASP A 136 6.85 2.46 17.21
N VAL A 137 6.01 3.30 16.60
CA VAL A 137 6.24 4.75 16.48
C VAL A 137 5.17 5.59 17.19
N PRO A 138 5.51 6.80 17.66
CA PRO A 138 4.54 7.71 18.24
C PRO A 138 3.45 8.12 17.24
N ARG A 139 2.20 7.76 17.54
CA ARG A 139 1.00 8.06 16.74
C ARG A 139 -0.22 8.13 17.66
N PHE A 140 -1.19 8.96 17.30
CA PHE A 140 -2.49 8.96 17.95
C PHE A 140 -3.28 7.71 17.54
N CYS A 141 -3.52 6.79 18.48
CA CYS A 141 -4.09 5.47 18.21
C CYS A 141 -5.58 5.39 18.55
N LYS A 142 -6.43 5.92 17.66
CA LYS A 142 -7.89 5.89 17.84
C LYS A 142 -8.54 4.52 17.63
N TYR A 143 -7.78 3.49 17.27
CA TYR A 143 -8.29 2.13 17.12
C TYR A 143 -7.60 1.17 18.07
N ARG A 144 -8.31 0.11 18.43
CA ARG A 144 -7.75 -1.04 19.13
C ARG A 144 -8.24 -2.33 18.51
N PHE A 145 -7.46 -3.38 18.64
CA PHE A 145 -7.84 -4.72 18.21
C PHE A 145 -7.61 -5.75 19.32
N ARG A 146 -8.30 -6.89 19.22
CA ARG A 146 -8.02 -8.11 19.99
C ARG A 146 -8.03 -9.32 19.06
N LEU A 147 -7.34 -10.38 19.46
CA LEU A 147 -7.17 -11.62 18.68
C LEU A 147 -7.88 -12.75 19.41
N GLY A 148 -8.90 -13.36 18.83
CA GLY A 148 -9.66 -14.36 19.57
C GLY A 148 -10.79 -13.80 20.41
N GLU A 149 -11.83 -14.62 20.57
CA GLU A 149 -12.91 -14.34 21.52
C GLU A 149 -12.45 -14.47 22.99
N SER A 150 -11.46 -15.33 23.26
CA SER A 150 -10.96 -15.62 24.61
C SER A 150 -9.78 -14.76 25.08
N ASP A 151 -9.16 -13.97 24.20
CA ASP A 151 -8.16 -12.97 24.60
C ASP A 151 -8.87 -11.67 24.99
N ASP A 152 -8.66 -11.22 26.22
CA ASP A 152 -9.15 -9.93 26.72
C ASP A 152 -8.13 -8.80 26.51
N THR A 153 -6.98 -9.12 25.88
CA THR A 153 -5.90 -8.15 25.65
C THR A 153 -6.22 -7.27 24.44
N TRP A 154 -6.34 -5.97 24.70
CA TRP A 154 -6.51 -4.95 23.66
C TRP A 154 -5.18 -4.30 23.25
N TYR A 155 -4.97 -4.23 21.94
CA TYR A 155 -3.78 -3.68 21.31
C TYR A 155 -4.11 -2.39 20.55
N TYR A 156 -3.50 -1.27 20.92
CA TYR A 156 -3.79 0.03 20.32
C TYR A 156 -2.96 0.28 19.06
N ILE A 157 -3.63 0.74 18.00
CA ILE A 157 -3.03 0.91 16.68
C ILE A 157 -3.40 2.26 16.03
N SER A 158 -2.50 2.74 15.19
CA SER A 158 -2.73 3.92 14.36
C SER A 158 -3.71 3.62 13.22
N GLN A 159 -4.26 4.67 12.60
CA GLN A 159 -5.07 4.54 11.38
C GLN A 159 -4.35 3.76 10.27
N LEU A 160 -3.05 4.01 10.08
CA LEU A 160 -2.24 3.36 9.05
C LEU A 160 -2.21 1.84 9.24
N ALA A 161 -1.90 1.39 10.45
CA ALA A 161 -1.88 -0.04 10.77
C ALA A 161 -3.28 -0.66 10.65
N ARG A 162 -4.32 0.05 11.09
CA ARG A 162 -5.72 -0.38 10.95
C ARG A 162 -6.13 -0.55 9.49
N ASN A 163 -5.77 0.39 8.62
CA ASN A 163 -6.11 0.30 7.18
C ASN A 163 -5.44 -0.90 6.52
N ARG A 164 -4.15 -1.16 6.83
CA ARG A 164 -3.42 -2.34 6.32
C ARG A 164 -4.12 -3.64 6.72
N ILE A 165 -4.51 -3.78 8.00
CA ILE A 165 -5.20 -4.98 8.48
C ILE A 165 -6.58 -5.14 7.84
N ILE A 166 -7.38 -4.07 7.82
CA ILE A 166 -8.74 -4.12 7.25
C ILE A 166 -8.71 -4.47 5.76
N ALA A 167 -7.77 -3.93 4.98
CA ALA A 167 -7.66 -4.26 3.56
C ALA A 167 -7.37 -5.76 3.32
N ILE A 168 -6.55 -6.39 4.17
CA ILE A 168 -6.32 -7.85 4.12
C ILE A 168 -7.59 -8.61 4.51
N CYS A 169 -8.26 -8.19 5.59
CA CYS A 169 -9.51 -8.81 6.05
C CYS A 169 -10.58 -8.77 4.95
N ASP A 170 -10.78 -7.61 4.32
CA ASP A 170 -11.75 -7.42 3.24
C ASP A 170 -11.43 -8.34 2.05
N PHE A 171 -10.16 -8.44 1.66
CA PHE A 171 -9.72 -9.34 0.59
C PHE A 171 -10.01 -10.81 0.91
N LEU A 172 -9.54 -11.31 2.06
CA LEU A 172 -9.71 -12.72 2.42
C LEU A 172 -11.17 -13.06 2.69
N ASN A 173 -11.94 -12.16 3.28
CA ASN A 173 -13.39 -12.34 3.44
C ASN A 173 -14.11 -12.40 2.10
N TYR A 174 -13.75 -11.54 1.14
CA TYR A 174 -14.31 -11.61 -0.20
C TYR A 174 -14.07 -12.97 -0.84
N LEU A 175 -12.84 -13.50 -0.75
CA LEU A 175 -12.52 -14.83 -1.29
C LEU A 175 -13.26 -15.96 -0.55
N ARG A 176 -13.41 -15.89 0.78
CA ARG A 176 -14.16 -16.90 1.58
C ARG A 176 -15.62 -17.00 1.16
N TYR A 177 -16.26 -15.87 0.90
CA TYR A 177 -17.71 -15.79 0.64
C TYR A 177 -18.05 -15.66 -0.84
N ILE A 178 -17.09 -15.92 -1.72
CA ILE A 178 -17.29 -15.71 -3.14
C ILE A 178 -18.40 -16.60 -3.68
N LYS A 179 -19.40 -15.98 -4.30
CA LYS A 179 -20.34 -16.67 -5.17
C LYS A 179 -19.78 -16.58 -6.59
N LEU A 180 -19.87 -17.65 -7.38
CA LEU A 180 -19.35 -17.73 -8.75
C LEU A 180 -20.12 -16.76 -9.68
N VAL A 181 -19.77 -15.47 -9.66
CA VAL A 181 -20.40 -14.40 -10.47
C VAL A 181 -19.41 -13.93 -11.56
N HIS A 182 -19.94 -13.22 -12.56
CA HIS A 182 -19.25 -12.81 -13.78
C HIS A 182 -18.11 -11.77 -13.56
N ASP A 183 -18.17 -10.95 -12.51
CA ASP A 183 -17.27 -9.79 -12.29
C ASP A 183 -16.21 -9.97 -11.20
N MET A 184 -15.92 -11.22 -10.86
CA MET A 184 -15.03 -11.58 -9.75
C MET A 184 -13.59 -11.04 -9.89
N TYR A 185 -13.04 -11.03 -11.10
CA TYR A 185 -11.65 -10.60 -11.31
C TYR A 185 -11.44 -9.12 -10.96
N TRP A 186 -12.34 -8.24 -11.41
CA TRP A 186 -12.21 -6.81 -11.16
C TRP A 186 -12.36 -6.46 -9.68
N GLU A 187 -13.24 -7.16 -8.95
CA GLU A 187 -13.36 -6.97 -7.51
C GLU A 187 -12.09 -7.43 -6.78
N ILE A 188 -11.49 -8.55 -7.18
CA ILE A 188 -10.17 -8.98 -6.69
C ILE A 188 -9.12 -7.90 -6.96
N VAL A 189 -9.00 -7.40 -8.19
CA VAL A 189 -8.02 -6.35 -8.56
C VAL A 189 -8.23 -5.09 -7.73
N LYS A 190 -9.48 -4.69 -7.50
CA LYS A 190 -9.84 -3.56 -6.63
C LYS A 190 -9.40 -3.78 -5.18
N LEU A 191 -9.62 -4.97 -4.62
CA LEU A 191 -9.19 -5.30 -3.24
C LEU A 191 -7.66 -5.37 -3.12
N ARG A 192 -6.96 -5.92 -4.13
CA ARG A 192 -5.48 -5.86 -4.20
C ARG A 192 -4.99 -4.42 -4.23
N ARG A 193 -5.61 -3.55 -5.03
CA ARG A 193 -5.31 -2.12 -5.06
C ARG A 193 -5.48 -1.47 -3.69
N GLN A 194 -6.53 -1.83 -2.94
CA GLN A 194 -6.74 -1.31 -1.59
C GLN A 194 -5.64 -1.73 -0.62
N MET A 195 -5.15 -2.98 -0.68
CA MET A 195 -3.98 -3.41 0.10
C MET A 195 -2.74 -2.60 -0.27
N ALA A 196 -2.44 -2.44 -1.57
CA ALA A 196 -1.32 -1.65 -2.03
C ALA A 196 -1.39 -0.18 -1.57
N LEU A 197 -2.57 0.44 -1.63
CA LEU A 197 -2.81 1.82 -1.16
C LEU A 197 -2.66 1.94 0.36
N ALA A 198 -3.23 1.00 1.12
CA ALA A 198 -3.13 0.99 2.57
C ALA A 198 -1.68 0.87 3.04
N ARG A 199 -0.85 0.09 2.33
CA ARG A 199 0.59 -0.01 2.56
C ARG A 199 1.31 1.33 2.33
N LEU A 200 0.93 2.05 1.28
CA LEU A 200 1.48 3.37 0.94
C LEU A 200 0.92 4.49 1.85
N GLY A 201 -0.09 4.18 2.67
CA GLY A 201 -0.67 5.08 3.66
C GLY A 201 -1.83 5.93 3.17
N PHE A 202 -2.49 5.51 2.09
CA PHE A 202 -3.72 6.10 1.58
C PHE A 202 -4.97 5.41 2.14
#